data_AF-A0A941EQJ3-F1
#
_entry.id   AF-A0A941EQJ3-F1
#
_cell.length_a   1.000
_cell.length_b   1.000
_cell.length_c   1.000
_cell.angle_alpha   90.00
_cell.angle_beta   90.00
_cell.angle_gamma   90.00
#
_symmetry.space_group_name_H-M   'P 1'
#
loop_
_entity.id
_entity.type
_entity.pdbx_description
1 polymer ?
#
loop_
_entity_poly.entity_id
_entity_poly.type
_entity_poly.pdbx_seq_one_letter_code
_entity_poly.pdbx_strand_id
1 'polypeptide(L)'
;MSAVALLEEIADLLCAALGQDTAWRAALGPATRLDGELFLDSLELAAFGAALTARYGEPVDLPAYVAGLDIDAIIELTLAQVAEYVAHVGHLERTAGAAGPAAVAERAAAV
;
A
#
# COMPACT_ATOMS: atom_id res chain seq x y z
N MET A 1 -9.12 8.19 8.43
CA MET A 1 -9.70 7.36 7.36
C MET A 1 -10.09 6.04 7.99
N SER A 2 -11.29 5.53 7.72
CA SER A 2 -11.67 4.18 8.18
C SER A 2 -11.00 3.12 7.30
N ALA A 3 -10.88 1.89 7.80
CA ALA A 3 -10.34 0.77 7.02
C ALA A 3 -11.16 0.54 5.72
N VAL A 4 -12.49 0.66 5.81
CA VAL A 4 -13.39 0.54 4.65
C VAL A 4 -13.14 1.65 3.64
N ALA A 5 -13.00 2.90 4.06
CA ALA A 5 -12.74 4.01 3.14
C ALA A 5 -11.38 3.87 2.44
N LEU A 6 -10.36 3.39 3.17
CA LEU A 6 -9.03 3.15 2.59
C LEU A 6 -9.06 2.01 1.56
N LEU A 7 -9.79 0.93 1.86
CA LEU A 7 -9.95 -0.19 0.93
C LEU A 7 -10.60 0.26 -0.38
N GLU A 8 -11.70 1.02 -0.31
CA GLU A 8 -12.39 1.56 -1.50
C GLU A 8 -11.45 2.45 -2.32
N GLU A 9 -10.69 3.33 -1.65
CA GLU A 9 -9.72 4.19 -2.32
C GLU A 9 -8.59 3.40 -2.99
N ILE A 10 -8.06 2.37 -2.33
CA ILE A 10 -7.03 1.49 -2.90
C ILE A 10 -7.58 0.71 -4.10
N ALA A 11 -8.81 0.21 -4.02
CA ALA A 11 -9.45 -0.47 -5.14
C ALA A 11 -9.69 0.49 -6.33
N ASP A 12 -10.01 1.77 -6.06
CA ASP A 12 -10.12 2.80 -7.10
C ASP A 12 -8.76 3.07 -7.76
N LEU A 13 -7.69 3.20 -6.95
CA LEU A 13 -6.33 3.39 -7.46
C LEU A 13 -5.88 2.20 -8.30
N LEU A 14 -6.19 0.98 -7.87
CA LEU A 14 -5.89 -0.23 -8.64
C LEU A 14 -6.61 -0.22 -9.98
N CYS A 15 -7.92 0.06 -9.99
CA CYS A 15 -8.70 0.14 -11.22
C CYS A 15 -8.14 1.19 -12.18
N ALA A 16 -7.77 2.36 -11.66
CA ALA A 16 -7.17 3.43 -12.46
C ALA A 16 -5.78 3.04 -12.99
N ALA A 17 -4.92 2.41 -12.17
CA ALA A 17 -3.58 2.00 -12.55
C ALA A 17 -3.58 0.95 -13.66
N LEU A 18 -4.56 0.04 -13.64
CA LEU A 18 -4.71 -1.02 -14.64
C LEU A 18 -5.59 -0.63 -15.83
N GLY A 19 -6.10 0.62 -15.86
CA GLY A 19 -6.97 1.10 -16.93
C GLY A 19 -8.29 0.31 -17.06
N GLN A 20 -8.77 -0.26 -15.95
CA GLN A 20 -9.98 -1.07 -15.92
C GLN A 20 -11.24 -0.20 -15.78
N ASP A 21 -12.41 -0.80 -16.04
CA ASP A 21 -13.68 -0.11 -15.97
C ASP A 21 -14.38 -0.23 -14.60
N THR A 22 -15.51 0.46 -14.48
CA THR A 22 -16.29 0.48 -13.23
C THR A 22 -16.94 -0.86 -12.89
N ALA A 23 -17.17 -1.74 -13.87
CA ALA A 23 -17.70 -3.07 -13.62
C ALA A 23 -16.62 -3.97 -13.00
N TRP A 24 -15.39 -3.88 -13.51
CA TRP A 24 -14.22 -4.53 -12.92
C TRP A 24 -13.98 -4.04 -11.48
N ARG A 25 -14.03 -2.73 -11.26
CA ARG A 25 -13.93 -2.15 -9.92
C ARG A 25 -15.01 -2.63 -8.95
N ALA A 26 -16.24 -2.80 -9.42
CA ALA A 26 -17.36 -3.26 -8.60
C ALA A 26 -17.24 -4.73 -8.19
N ALA A 27 -16.43 -5.52 -8.90
CA ALA A 27 -16.16 -6.92 -8.57
C ALA A 27 -15.08 -7.09 -7.50
N LEU A 28 -14.29 -6.03 -7.21
CA LEU A 28 -13.25 -6.06 -6.20
C LEU A 28 -13.84 -6.05 -4.79
N GLY A 29 -13.23 -6.82 -3.90
CA GLY A 29 -13.56 -6.87 -2.48
C GLY A 29 -12.34 -7.03 -1.59
N PRO A 30 -12.52 -7.00 -0.26
CA PRO A 30 -11.41 -7.09 0.69
C PRO A 30 -10.61 -8.39 0.55
N ALA A 31 -11.27 -9.49 0.19
CA ALA A 31 -10.66 -10.81 0.03
C ALA A 31 -10.08 -11.08 -1.36
N THR A 32 -10.22 -10.14 -2.31
CA THR A 32 -9.66 -10.29 -3.65
C THR A 32 -8.14 -10.37 -3.57
N ARG A 33 -7.56 -11.45 -4.10
CA ARG A 33 -6.12 -11.72 -4.07
C ARG A 33 -5.46 -11.18 -5.32
N LEU A 34 -4.25 -10.64 -5.15
CA LEU A 34 -3.47 -10.05 -6.23
C LEU A 34 -2.96 -11.14 -7.20
N ASP A 35 -2.44 -12.25 -6.70
CA ASP A 35 -1.96 -13.36 -7.53
C ASP A 35 -3.09 -14.30 -8.00
N GLY A 36 -4.16 -14.44 -7.20
CA GLY A 36 -5.27 -15.34 -7.46
C GLY A 36 -6.31 -14.78 -8.43
N GLU A 37 -7.29 -14.04 -7.90
CA GLU A 37 -8.43 -13.53 -8.69
C GLU A 37 -8.01 -12.47 -9.71
N LEU A 38 -7.01 -11.65 -9.39
CA LEU A 38 -6.54 -10.58 -10.28
C LEU A 38 -5.45 -11.03 -11.24
N PHE A 39 -4.69 -12.06 -10.86
CA PHE A 39 -3.54 -12.57 -11.60
C PHE A 39 -2.59 -11.46 -12.04
N LEU A 40 -2.29 -10.52 -11.14
CA LEU A 40 -1.46 -9.37 -11.44
C LEU A 40 -0.06 -9.82 -11.85
N ASP A 41 0.38 -9.37 -13.02
CA ASP A 41 1.76 -9.55 -13.42
C ASP A 41 2.71 -8.55 -12.73
N SER A 42 4.01 -8.69 -12.97
CA SER A 42 5.02 -7.83 -12.34
C SER A 42 4.98 -6.38 -12.82
N LEU A 43 4.47 -6.11 -14.03
CA LEU A 43 4.31 -4.76 -14.57
C LEU A 43 3.07 -4.09 -13.98
N GLU A 44 1.97 -4.82 -13.87
CA GLU A 44 0.74 -4.39 -13.23
C GLU A 44 0.95 -4.10 -11.74
N LEU A 45 1.69 -4.97 -11.05
CA LEU A 45 2.10 -4.74 -9.66
C LEU A 45 2.95 -3.48 -9.52
N ALA A 46 3.90 -3.25 -10.44
CA ALA A 46 4.72 -2.04 -10.44
C ALA A 46 3.89 -0.78 -10.71
N ALA A 47 2.94 -0.82 -11.65
CA ALA A 47 2.04 0.28 -11.95
C ALA A 47 1.15 0.62 -10.75
N PHE A 48 0.59 -0.40 -10.09
CA PHE A 48 -0.21 -0.21 -8.89
C PHE A 48 0.63 0.34 -7.74
N GLY A 49 1.85 -0.19 -7.54
CA GLY A 49 2.81 0.33 -6.59
C GLY A 49 3.10 1.82 -6.80
N ALA A 50 3.40 2.22 -8.04
CA ALA A 50 3.63 3.62 -8.37
C ALA A 50 2.42 4.52 -8.09
N ALA A 51 1.19 4.04 -8.34
CA ALA A 51 -0.03 4.77 -8.01
C ALA A 51 -0.20 4.95 -6.49
N LEU A 52 0.13 3.94 -5.69
CA LEU A 52 0.13 4.03 -4.23
C LEU A 52 1.19 5.02 -3.73
N THR A 53 2.42 4.95 -4.25
CA THR A 53 3.50 5.88 -3.89
C THR A 53 3.13 7.32 -4.25
N ALA A 54 2.57 7.56 -5.44
CA ALA A 54 2.11 8.90 -5.84
C ALA A 54 1.01 9.45 -4.92
N ARG A 55 0.16 8.57 -4.37
CA ARG A 55 -0.96 8.97 -3.51
C ARG A 55 -0.59 9.14 -2.04
N TYR A 56 0.29 8.28 -1.51
CA TYR A 56 0.58 8.17 -0.08
C TYR A 56 2.03 8.54 0.29
N GLY A 57 2.91 8.71 -0.70
CA GLY A 57 4.31 9.11 -0.53
C GLY A 57 5.30 7.94 -0.67
N GLU A 58 6.58 8.30 -0.77
CA GLU A 58 7.73 7.38 -0.93
C GLU A 58 7.78 6.19 0.03
N PRO A 59 7.37 6.30 1.32
CA PRO A 59 7.42 5.16 2.24
C PRO A 59 6.49 4.01 1.86
N VAL A 60 5.48 4.26 1.02
CA VAL A 60 4.57 3.24 0.49
C VAL A 60 5.14 2.73 -0.83
N ASP A 61 5.85 1.60 -0.76
CA ASP A 61 6.48 0.88 -1.87
C ASP A 61 5.98 -0.57 -1.88
N LEU A 62 4.92 -0.81 -2.67
CA LEU A 62 4.30 -2.13 -2.76
C LEU A 62 5.22 -3.17 -3.41
N PRO A 63 5.94 -2.90 -4.52
CA PRO A 63 6.92 -3.83 -5.07
C PRO A 63 8.00 -4.26 -4.05
N ALA A 64 8.55 -3.32 -3.28
CA ALA A 64 9.53 -3.66 -2.25
C ALA A 64 8.89 -4.48 -1.11
N TYR A 65 7.66 -4.15 -0.72
CA TYR A 65 6.91 -4.93 0.27
C TYR A 65 6.70 -6.39 -0.20
N VAL A 66 6.21 -6.59 -1.42
CA VAL A 66 5.98 -7.91 -2.01
C VAL A 66 7.28 -8.69 -2.17
N ALA A 67 8.39 -8.04 -2.54
CA ALA A 67 9.70 -8.68 -2.66
C ALA A 67 10.26 -9.19 -1.32
N GLY A 68 9.74 -8.68 -0.19
CA GLY A 68 10.09 -9.15 1.16
C GLY A 68 9.23 -10.29 1.68
N LEU A 69 8.17 -10.68 0.96
CA LEU A 69 7.26 -11.76 1.35
C LEU A 69 7.78 -13.12 0.86
N ASP A 70 7.42 -14.18 1.59
CA ASP A 70 7.54 -15.54 1.07
C ASP A 70 6.45 -15.84 0.03
N ILE A 71 6.65 -16.92 -0.75
CA ILE A 71 5.75 -17.28 -1.85
C ILE A 71 4.33 -17.54 -1.35
N ASP A 72 4.17 -18.18 -0.19
CA ASP A 72 2.84 -18.47 0.37
C ASP A 72 2.11 -17.18 0.72
N ALA A 73 2.81 -16.20 1.29
CA ALA A 73 2.28 -14.89 1.62
C ALA A 73 1.95 -14.05 0.37
N ILE A 74 2.74 -14.15 -0.70
CA ILE A 74 2.44 -13.50 -1.98
C ILE A 74 1.15 -14.07 -2.57
N ILE A 75 1.03 -15.39 -2.60
CA ILE A 75 -0.14 -16.09 -3.13
C ILE A 75 -1.41 -15.69 -2.37
N GLU A 76 -1.33 -15.54 -1.05
CA GLU A 76 -2.45 -15.14 -0.17
C GLU A 76 -2.67 -13.61 -0.09
N LEU A 77 -1.88 -12.78 -0.77
CA LEU A 77 -1.94 -11.32 -0.61
C LEU A 77 -3.24 -10.74 -1.16
N THR A 78 -4.05 -10.15 -0.28
CA THR A 78 -5.36 -9.55 -0.57
C THR A 78 -5.33 -8.02 -0.59
N LEU A 79 -6.36 -7.42 -1.21
CA LEU A 79 -6.59 -5.98 -1.14
C LEU A 79 -6.71 -5.44 0.29
N ALA A 80 -7.31 -6.19 1.21
CA ALA A 80 -7.38 -5.79 2.62
C ALA A 80 -5.97 -5.70 3.25
N GLN A 81 -5.09 -6.66 2.98
CA GLN A 81 -3.72 -6.63 3.48
C GLN A 81 -2.90 -5.49 2.87
N VAL A 82 -3.12 -5.16 1.60
CA VAL A 82 -2.51 -3.96 0.98
C VAL A 82 -3.00 -2.70 1.71
N ALA A 83 -4.29 -2.61 2.05
CA ALA A 83 -4.81 -1.49 2.83
C ALA A 83 -4.22 -1.42 4.25
N GLU A 84 -4.04 -2.55 4.91
CA GLU A 84 -3.37 -2.62 6.21
C GLU A 84 -1.91 -2.17 6.13
N TYR A 85 -1.19 -2.58 5.09
CA TYR A 85 0.18 -2.13 4.82
C TYR A 85 0.25 -0.61 4.67
N VAL A 86 -0.59 -0.03 3.80
CA VAL A 86 -0.63 1.43 3.57
C VAL A 86 -0.99 2.18 4.86
N ALA A 87 -1.97 1.68 5.61
CA ALA A 87 -2.35 2.27 6.90
C ALA A 87 -1.19 2.24 7.89
N HIS A 88 -0.50 1.11 8.01
CA HIS A 88 0.63 0.94 8.92
C HIS A 88 1.76 1.91 8.61
N VAL A 89 2.19 1.99 7.34
CA VAL A 89 3.23 2.92 6.90
C VAL A 89 2.81 4.37 7.15
N GLY A 90 1.58 4.73 6.78
CA GLY A 90 1.06 6.09 7.02
C GLY A 90 0.94 6.46 8.50
N HIS A 91 0.79 5.48 9.40
CA HIS A 91 0.84 5.70 10.85
C HIS A 91 2.26 5.93 11.35
N LEU A 92 3.25 5.16 10.87
CA LEU A 92 4.66 5.33 11.23
C LEU A 92 5.14 6.75 10.88
N GLU A 93 4.83 7.24 9.68
CA GLU A 93 5.20 8.60 9.24
C GLU A 93 4.58 9.69 10.12
N ARG A 94 3.33 9.49 10.58
CA ARG A 94 2.69 10.46 11.48
C ARG A 94 3.36 10.50 12.85
N THR A 95 3.79 9.35 13.36
CA THR A 95 4.53 9.27 14.63
C THR A 95 5.96 9.81 14.51
N ALA A 96 6.63 9.56 13.39
CA ALA A 96 7.96 10.11 13.09
C ALA A 96 7.91 11.64 12.86
N GLY A 97 6.87 12.13 12.17
CA GLY A 97 6.63 13.56 11.96
C GLY A 97 6.18 14.30 13.23
N ALA A 98 5.47 13.64 14.15
CA ALA A 98 5.18 14.17 15.49
C ALA A 98 6.44 14.22 16.38
N ALA A 99 7.43 13.36 16.11
CA ALA A 99 8.77 13.41 16.69
C ALA A 99 9.73 14.33 15.89
N GLY A 100 9.21 15.44 15.34
CA GLY A 100 9.98 16.45 14.60
C GLY A 100 11.15 17.07 15.40
N PRO A 101 12.00 17.89 14.75
CA PRO A 101 13.47 17.96 14.85
C PRO A 101 14.13 18.20 16.23
N ALA A 102 13.37 18.42 17.30
CA ALA A 102 13.89 18.55 18.65
C ALA A 102 14.58 17.27 19.15
N ALA A 103 14.05 16.09 18.82
CA ALA A 103 14.61 14.82 19.28
C ALA A 103 15.94 14.43 18.59
N VAL A 104 16.19 14.93 17.38
CA VAL A 104 17.48 14.73 16.68
C VAL A 104 18.54 15.72 17.19
N ALA A 105 18.14 16.96 17.52
CA ALA A 105 19.04 17.94 18.11
C ALA A 105 19.50 17.57 19.54
N GLU A 106 18.60 16.99 20.35
CA GLU A 106 18.92 16.55 21.73
C GLU A 106 19.89 15.35 21.75
N ARG A 107 19.86 14.50 20.72
CA ARG A 107 20.79 13.37 20.55
C ARG A 107 22.16 13.78 20.02
N ALA A 108 22.24 14.89 19.28
CA ALA A 108 23.51 15.45 18.79
C ALA A 108 24.26 16.25 19.87
N ALA A 109 23.56 16.77 20.89
CA ALA A 109 24.17 17.52 21.99
C ALA A 109 24.71 16.63 23.14
N ALA A 110 24.48 15.32 23.08
CA ALA A 110 24.87 14.35 24.11
C ALA A 110 26.14 13.53 23.75
N VAL A 111 26.91 13.96 22.74
CA VAL A 111 28.21 13.37 22.36
C VAL A 111 29.33 14.37 22.58
#